data_AF-A0A349MJS0-F1
#
_entry.id   AF-A0A349MJS0-F1
#
_cell.length_a   1.000
_cell.length_b   1.000
_cell.length_c   1.000
_cell.angle_alpha   90.00
_cell.angle_beta   90.00
_cell.angle_gamma   90.00
#
_symmetry.space_group_name_H-M   'P 1'
#
loop_
_entity.id
_entity.type
_entity.pdbx_description
1 polymer ?
#
loop_
_entity_poly.entity_id
_entity_poly.type
_entity_poly.pdbx_seq_one_letter_code
_entity_poly.pdbx_strand_id
1 'polypeptide(L)'
;NEKTLTWLSLYDALYLDTVGLERHQLKSVIISAITPRKEFLAKHFFRPVGPVGVYESVPPWGGVVRLIFLNELADEVHNAPLKCFASRQAEQKKAFETIEHAGLFKLSVAFGQIVVGLWRLKMKSVLNSPEMEGITPGYVMQLGKEWFESMVDATPEEELFSLPKLKHRLIQEHRDGEQDGKRDGEKKGKAEMLTHLLQRRFGDLPTWACESLSKADLSSLEEWSLRIFDARSLDEVFRAGHD
;
A
#
# COMPACT_ATOMS: atom_id res chain seq x y z
N ASN A 1 -35.94 -3.07 -9.46
CA ASN A 1 -35.94 -1.83 -10.28
C ASN A 1 -37.26 -1.08 -10.17
N GLU A 2 -38.43 -1.71 -10.37
CA GLU A 2 -39.74 -1.03 -10.18
C GLU A 2 -39.89 -0.37 -8.81
N LYS A 3 -39.64 -1.13 -7.72
CA LYS A 3 -39.67 -0.60 -6.35
C LYS A 3 -38.77 0.61 -6.16
N THR A 4 -37.64 0.69 -6.87
CA THR A 4 -36.67 1.79 -6.75
C THR A 4 -37.28 3.12 -7.22
N LEU A 5 -38.05 3.11 -8.31
CA LEU A 5 -38.72 4.31 -8.80
C LEU A 5 -39.85 4.75 -7.87
N THR A 6 -40.58 3.80 -7.28
CA THR A 6 -41.61 4.08 -6.26
C THR A 6 -41.00 4.70 -5.00
N TRP A 7 -39.89 4.14 -4.51
CA TRP A 7 -39.18 4.71 -3.37
C TRP A 7 -38.60 6.09 -3.68
N LEU A 8 -38.09 6.28 -4.90
CA LEU A 8 -37.61 7.59 -5.34
C LEU A 8 -38.74 8.62 -5.36
N SER A 9 -39.91 8.28 -5.91
CA SER A 9 -41.03 9.23 -5.97
C SER A 9 -41.50 9.63 -4.57
N LEU A 10 -41.51 8.68 -3.61
CA LEU A 10 -41.84 8.97 -2.22
C LEU A 10 -40.78 9.87 -1.57
N TYR A 11 -39.50 9.53 -1.73
CA TYR A 11 -38.40 10.31 -1.17
C TYR A 11 -38.40 11.74 -1.71
N ASP A 12 -38.55 11.89 -3.03
CA ASP A 12 -38.60 13.20 -3.67
C ASP A 12 -39.75 14.05 -3.15
N ALA A 13 -40.95 13.48 -3.00
CA ALA A 13 -42.11 14.20 -2.49
C ALA A 13 -41.86 14.71 -1.06
N LEU A 14 -41.32 13.85 -0.18
CA LEU A 14 -40.97 14.23 1.19
C LEU A 14 -39.87 15.29 1.22
N TYR A 15 -38.85 15.17 0.37
CA TYR A 15 -37.74 16.11 0.32
C TYR A 15 -38.20 17.50 -0.14
N LEU A 16 -39.02 17.57 -1.19
CA LEU A 16 -39.61 18.83 -1.68
C LEU A 16 -40.43 19.53 -0.60
N ASP A 17 -41.26 18.78 0.12
CA ASP A 17 -42.08 19.30 1.22
C ASP A 17 -41.21 19.80 2.38
N THR A 18 -40.21 19.01 2.79
CA THR A 18 -39.33 19.34 3.92
C THR A 18 -38.48 20.58 3.66
N VAL A 19 -38.01 20.76 2.43
CA VAL A 19 -37.10 21.87 2.05
C VAL A 19 -37.87 23.07 1.47
N GLY A 20 -39.15 22.90 1.13
CA GLY A 20 -39.97 23.95 0.51
C GLY A 20 -39.57 24.26 -0.94
N LEU A 21 -39.15 23.24 -1.70
CA LEU A 21 -38.74 23.38 -3.10
C LEU A 21 -39.87 22.99 -4.04
N GLU A 22 -39.86 23.56 -5.24
CA GLU A 22 -40.71 23.12 -6.33
C GLU A 22 -40.09 21.95 -7.11
N ARG A 23 -40.94 21.11 -7.71
CA ARG A 23 -40.52 19.90 -8.45
C ARG A 23 -39.48 20.18 -9.54
N HIS A 24 -39.56 21.32 -10.22
CA HIS A 24 -38.65 21.69 -11.30
C HIS A 24 -37.23 22.04 -10.78
N GLN A 25 -37.10 22.35 -9.50
CA GLN A 25 -35.83 22.67 -8.84
C GLN A 25 -35.08 21.41 -8.38
N LEU A 26 -35.75 20.24 -8.34
CA LEU A 26 -35.15 18.97 -7.93
C LEU A 26 -34.84 18.08 -9.14
N LYS A 27 -33.55 17.76 -9.31
CA LYS A 27 -33.08 16.73 -10.23
C LYS A 27 -32.66 15.49 -9.45
N SER A 28 -33.34 14.38 -9.71
CA SER A 28 -33.11 13.13 -8.99
C SER A 28 -32.15 12.24 -9.76
N VAL A 29 -31.19 11.64 -9.07
CA VAL A 29 -30.16 10.77 -9.69
C VAL A 29 -30.18 9.40 -9.02
N ILE A 30 -30.33 8.34 -9.82
CA ILE A 30 -30.17 6.96 -9.41
C ILE A 30 -28.86 6.43 -9.97
N ILE A 31 -28.02 5.85 -9.11
CA ILE A 31 -26.79 5.17 -9.51
C ILE A 31 -27.00 3.66 -9.30
N SER A 32 -26.79 2.88 -10.37
CA SER A 32 -26.98 1.43 -10.35
C SER A 32 -25.68 0.70 -10.65
N ALA A 33 -25.31 -0.19 -9.74
CA ALA A 33 -24.20 -1.13 -9.92
C ALA A 33 -24.49 -2.20 -10.95
N ILE A 34 -25.77 -2.48 -11.27
CA ILE A 34 -26.19 -3.60 -12.12
C ILE A 34 -26.53 -3.08 -13.51
N THR A 35 -26.21 -3.86 -14.55
CA THR A 35 -26.54 -3.54 -15.95
C THR A 35 -28.06 -3.40 -16.15
N PRO A 36 -28.53 -2.39 -16.92
CA PRO A 36 -29.94 -2.21 -17.23
C PRO A 36 -30.49 -3.40 -17.99
N ARG A 37 -31.74 -3.76 -17.69
CA ARG A 37 -32.56 -4.52 -18.63
C ARG A 37 -33.14 -3.54 -19.65
N LYS A 38 -32.94 -3.78 -20.95
CA LYS A 38 -33.46 -2.93 -22.03
C LYS A 38 -34.97 -2.68 -21.91
N GLU A 39 -35.71 -3.72 -21.52
CA GLU A 39 -37.15 -3.68 -21.24
C GLU A 39 -37.52 -2.65 -20.17
N PHE A 40 -36.72 -2.53 -19.10
CA PHE A 40 -36.97 -1.57 -18.02
C PHE A 40 -36.80 -0.14 -18.51
N LEU A 41 -35.75 0.13 -19.30
CA LEU A 41 -35.52 1.46 -19.87
C LEU A 41 -36.66 1.86 -20.82
N ALA A 42 -37.08 0.95 -21.69
CA ALA A 42 -38.18 1.18 -22.60
C ALA A 42 -39.51 1.43 -21.87
N LYS A 43 -39.83 0.60 -20.87
CA LYS A 43 -41.07 0.70 -20.09
C LYS A 43 -41.21 2.05 -19.36
N HIS A 44 -40.11 2.58 -18.85
CA HIS A 44 -40.07 3.84 -18.08
C HIS A 44 -39.54 5.02 -18.89
N PHE A 45 -39.51 4.89 -20.22
CA PHE A 45 -39.12 5.94 -21.17
C PHE A 45 -37.75 6.59 -20.89
N PHE A 46 -36.81 5.82 -20.33
CA PHE A 46 -35.43 6.28 -20.18
C PHE A 46 -34.73 6.33 -21.54
N ARG A 47 -34.16 7.48 -21.86
CA ARG A 47 -33.41 7.72 -23.09
C ARG A 47 -31.94 8.02 -22.77
N PRO A 48 -30.98 7.57 -23.58
CA PRO A 48 -29.57 7.88 -23.36
C PRO A 48 -29.35 9.39 -23.49
N VAL A 49 -28.52 9.96 -22.60
CA VAL A 49 -28.19 11.39 -22.58
C VAL A 49 -26.70 11.56 -22.31
N GLY A 50 -25.96 12.07 -23.30
CA GLY A 50 -24.54 12.38 -23.17
C GLY A 50 -23.68 11.10 -23.12
N PRO A 51 -22.83 10.91 -22.08
CA PRO A 51 -21.94 9.77 -21.98
C PRO A 51 -22.65 8.41 -21.93
N VAL A 52 -21.95 7.36 -22.37
CA VAL A 52 -22.44 5.97 -22.29
C VAL A 52 -22.75 5.61 -20.84
N GLY A 53 -23.87 4.92 -20.62
CA GLY A 53 -24.32 4.53 -19.29
C GLY A 53 -25.18 5.57 -18.57
N VAL A 54 -25.41 6.75 -19.16
CA VAL A 54 -26.26 7.82 -18.59
C VAL A 54 -27.57 7.92 -19.35
N TYR A 55 -28.67 7.84 -18.62
CA TYR A 55 -30.02 7.88 -19.17
C TYR A 55 -30.89 8.86 -18.39
N GLU A 56 -31.89 9.45 -19.03
CA GLU A 56 -32.88 10.32 -18.37
C GLU A 56 -34.30 9.96 -18.78
N SER A 57 -35.22 10.17 -17.85
CA SER A 57 -36.66 10.16 -18.12
C SER A 57 -37.34 11.29 -17.37
N VAL A 58 -38.50 11.68 -17.89
CA VAL A 58 -39.45 12.55 -17.21
C VAL A 58 -40.57 11.64 -16.69
N PRO A 59 -40.64 11.39 -15.37
CA PRO A 59 -41.65 10.50 -14.82
C PRO A 59 -43.04 11.17 -14.84
N PRO A 60 -44.13 10.39 -14.69
CA PRO A 60 -45.50 10.93 -14.68
C PRO A 60 -45.77 11.98 -13.60
N TRP A 61 -45.02 11.96 -12.49
CA TRP A 61 -45.11 12.94 -11.40
C TRP A 61 -44.24 14.18 -11.61
N GLY A 62 -43.63 14.34 -12.79
CA GLY A 62 -42.85 15.52 -13.16
C GLY A 62 -41.40 15.55 -12.67
N GLY A 63 -40.64 16.51 -13.17
CA GLY A 63 -39.19 16.64 -12.93
C GLY A 63 -38.34 15.80 -13.90
N VAL A 64 -37.06 15.63 -13.59
CA VAL A 64 -36.13 14.81 -14.37
C VAL A 64 -35.46 13.80 -13.46
N VAL A 65 -35.52 12.52 -13.83
CA VAL A 65 -34.79 11.43 -13.18
C VAL A 65 -33.65 11.02 -14.10
N ARG A 66 -32.42 11.09 -13.59
CA ARG A 66 -31.22 10.58 -14.25
C ARG A 66 -30.86 9.21 -13.67
N LEU A 67 -30.52 8.28 -14.54
CA LEU A 67 -30.08 6.94 -14.19
C LEU A 67 -28.68 6.72 -14.75
N ILE A 68 -27.75 6.30 -13.88
CA ILE A 68 -26.34 6.08 -14.20
C ILE A 68 -26.01 4.62 -13.95
N PHE A 69 -25.52 3.91 -14.97
CA PHE A 69 -25.10 2.52 -14.89
C PHE A 69 -23.60 2.38 -14.82
N LEU A 70 -23.11 1.97 -13.65
CA LEU A 70 -21.68 1.90 -13.36
C LEU A 70 -20.92 0.92 -14.28
N ASN A 71 -21.56 -0.19 -14.67
CA ASN A 71 -20.96 -1.17 -15.58
C ASN A 71 -20.90 -0.69 -17.05
N GLU A 72 -21.56 0.42 -17.40
CA GLU A 72 -21.59 0.96 -18.77
C GLU A 72 -20.74 2.22 -18.93
N LEU A 73 -20.35 2.87 -17.81
CA LEU A 73 -19.50 4.05 -17.84
C LEU A 73 -18.14 3.74 -18.49
N ALA A 74 -17.61 4.70 -19.23
CA ALA A 74 -16.27 4.62 -19.81
C ALA A 74 -15.19 4.48 -18.71
N ASP A 75 -14.10 3.78 -19.04
CA ASP A 75 -12.91 3.59 -18.21
C ASP A 75 -12.07 4.88 -18.15
N GLU A 76 -12.64 5.94 -17.57
CA GLU A 76 -12.00 7.25 -17.43
C GLU A 76 -11.74 7.60 -15.97
N VAL A 77 -10.69 8.40 -15.73
CA VAL A 77 -10.22 8.80 -14.38
C VAL A 77 -11.34 9.37 -13.51
N HIS A 78 -12.21 10.21 -14.10
CA HIS A 78 -13.32 10.84 -13.38
C HIS A 78 -14.46 9.87 -13.04
N ASN A 79 -14.58 8.75 -13.75
CA ASN A 79 -15.60 7.71 -13.52
C ASN A 79 -15.11 6.64 -12.54
N ALA A 80 -13.80 6.46 -12.41
CA ALA A 80 -13.19 5.37 -11.64
C ALA A 80 -13.69 5.28 -10.18
N PRO A 81 -13.83 6.38 -9.40
CA PRO A 81 -14.37 6.32 -8.05
C PRO A 81 -15.78 5.71 -7.97
N LEU A 82 -16.64 6.02 -8.93
CA LEU A 82 -17.99 5.45 -9.01
C LEU A 82 -17.94 4.00 -9.48
N LYS A 83 -17.08 3.68 -10.46
CA LYS A 83 -16.95 2.32 -10.99
C LYS A 83 -16.38 1.30 -9.99
N CYS A 84 -15.75 1.72 -8.89
CA CYS A 84 -15.44 0.82 -7.77
C CYS A 84 -16.67 0.09 -7.21
N PHE A 85 -17.87 0.66 -7.37
CA PHE A 85 -19.14 0.07 -6.92
C PHE A 85 -19.86 -0.74 -8.01
N ALA A 86 -19.28 -0.86 -9.21
CA ALA A 86 -19.84 -1.64 -10.32
C ALA A 86 -20.07 -3.11 -9.91
N SER A 87 -21.11 -3.78 -10.42
CA SER A 87 -21.38 -5.17 -10.03
C SER A 87 -20.44 -6.16 -10.71
N ARG A 88 -19.90 -5.83 -11.88
CA ARG A 88 -19.00 -6.70 -12.65
C ARG A 88 -17.58 -6.57 -12.09
N GLN A 89 -16.96 -7.70 -11.75
CA GLN A 89 -15.60 -7.72 -11.18
C GLN A 89 -14.55 -7.13 -12.15
N ALA A 90 -14.67 -7.40 -13.44
CA ALA A 90 -13.75 -6.83 -14.44
C ALA A 90 -13.80 -5.28 -14.47
N GLU A 91 -15.01 -4.70 -14.39
CA GLU A 91 -15.19 -3.25 -14.38
C GLU A 91 -14.72 -2.61 -13.07
N GLN A 92 -14.95 -3.28 -11.94
CA GLN A 92 -14.37 -2.86 -10.67
C GLN A 92 -12.84 -2.89 -10.70
N LYS A 93 -12.24 -3.98 -11.22
CA LYS A 93 -10.77 -4.14 -11.26
C LYS A 93 -10.12 -2.99 -12.04
N LYS A 94 -10.61 -2.72 -13.25
CA LYS A 94 -10.14 -1.58 -14.07
C LYS A 94 -10.29 -0.24 -13.34
N ALA A 95 -11.36 -0.06 -12.58
CA ALA A 95 -11.58 1.15 -11.80
C ALA A 95 -10.51 1.33 -10.72
N PHE A 96 -10.19 0.27 -9.96
CA PHE A 96 -9.12 0.31 -8.96
C PHE A 96 -7.74 0.57 -9.61
N GLU A 97 -7.42 -0.12 -10.70
CA GLU A 97 -6.19 0.12 -11.48
C GLU A 97 -6.11 1.58 -11.95
N THR A 98 -7.23 2.15 -12.43
CA THR A 98 -7.29 3.55 -12.86
C THR A 98 -7.05 4.52 -11.71
N ILE A 99 -7.64 4.27 -10.53
CA ILE A 99 -7.43 5.09 -9.32
C ILE A 99 -5.96 5.05 -8.89
N GLU A 100 -5.35 3.87 -8.95
CA GLU A 100 -3.94 3.66 -8.61
C GLU A 100 -3.01 4.41 -9.56
N HIS A 101 -3.14 4.16 -10.86
CA HIS A 101 -2.32 4.81 -11.89
C HIS A 101 -2.47 6.33 -11.91
N ALA A 102 -3.68 6.85 -11.65
CA ALA A 102 -3.94 8.29 -11.59
C ALA A 102 -3.60 8.90 -10.22
N GLY A 103 -3.15 8.11 -9.24
CA GLY A 103 -2.80 8.60 -7.91
C GLY A 103 -3.99 9.16 -7.12
N LEU A 104 -5.22 8.75 -7.43
CA LEU A 104 -6.43 9.35 -6.84
C LEU A 104 -6.58 9.02 -5.34
N PHE A 105 -5.88 8.02 -4.83
CA PHE A 105 -5.79 7.74 -3.39
C PHE A 105 -5.28 8.94 -2.58
N LYS A 106 -4.49 9.82 -3.21
CA LYS A 106 -3.90 11.01 -2.60
C LYS A 106 -4.81 12.24 -2.63
N LEU A 107 -6.01 12.14 -3.22
CA LEU A 107 -6.97 13.25 -3.25
C LEU A 107 -7.41 13.68 -1.84
N SER A 108 -7.62 12.72 -0.94
CA SER A 108 -7.85 12.95 0.48
C SER A 108 -7.68 11.66 1.28
N VAL A 109 -7.30 11.78 2.55
CA VAL A 109 -7.18 10.65 3.49
C VAL A 109 -8.48 9.84 3.55
N ALA A 110 -9.63 10.53 3.70
CA ALA A 110 -10.93 9.88 3.78
C ALA A 110 -11.27 9.09 2.50
N PHE A 111 -10.99 9.65 1.33
CA PHE A 111 -11.21 8.96 0.07
C PHE A 111 -10.30 7.72 -0.06
N GLY A 112 -9.00 7.88 0.23
CA GLY A 112 -8.05 6.76 0.22
C GLY A 112 -8.51 5.61 1.11
N GLN A 113 -8.93 5.91 2.35
CA GLN A 113 -9.45 4.92 3.29
C GLN A 113 -10.70 4.19 2.76
N ILE A 114 -11.63 4.90 2.10
CA ILE A 114 -12.82 4.29 1.49
C ILE A 114 -12.41 3.31 0.39
N VAL A 115 -11.52 3.71 -0.53
CA VAL A 115 -11.11 2.85 -1.65
C VAL A 115 -10.37 1.61 -1.13
N VAL A 116 -9.45 1.78 -0.17
CA VAL A 116 -8.74 0.67 0.49
C VAL A 116 -9.73 -0.27 1.19
N GLY A 117 -10.70 0.27 1.92
CA GLY A 117 -11.73 -0.50 2.62
C GLY A 117 -12.61 -1.32 1.68
N LEU A 118 -13.06 -0.73 0.57
CA LEU A 118 -13.88 -1.40 -0.45
C LEU A 118 -13.12 -2.56 -1.09
N TRP A 119 -11.85 -2.35 -1.42
CA TRP A 119 -11.01 -3.40 -2.01
C TRP A 119 -10.76 -4.55 -1.03
N ARG A 120 -10.54 -4.25 0.26
CA ARG A 120 -10.39 -5.27 1.32
C ARG A 120 -11.62 -6.16 1.46
N LEU A 121 -12.82 -5.58 1.42
CA LEU A 121 -14.08 -6.33 1.48
C LEU A 121 -14.20 -7.27 0.28
N LYS A 122 -13.78 -6.83 -0.91
CA LYS A 122 -13.80 -7.65 -2.13
C LYS A 122 -12.76 -8.76 -2.09
N MET A 123 -11.53 -8.48 -1.70
CA MET A 123 -10.49 -9.51 -1.56
C MET A 123 -10.87 -10.59 -0.57
N LYS A 124 -11.49 -10.22 0.57
CA LYS A 124 -12.01 -11.21 1.52
C LYS A 124 -13.08 -12.10 0.88
N SER A 125 -13.92 -11.55 0.00
CA SER A 125 -14.91 -12.33 -0.75
C SER A 125 -14.27 -13.24 -1.81
N VAL A 126 -13.22 -12.77 -2.50
CA VAL A 126 -12.51 -13.53 -3.54
C VAL A 126 -11.71 -14.69 -2.92
N LEU A 127 -11.00 -14.44 -1.83
CA LEU A 127 -10.24 -15.45 -1.07
C LEU A 127 -11.15 -16.52 -0.44
N ASN A 128 -12.42 -16.20 -0.21
CA ASN A 128 -13.40 -17.11 0.37
C ASN A 128 -14.34 -17.74 -0.68
N SER A 129 -14.12 -17.50 -1.99
CA SER A 129 -14.95 -18.08 -3.06
C SER A 129 -14.47 -19.48 -3.44
N PRO A 130 -15.37 -20.46 -3.63
CA PRO A 130 -15.02 -21.83 -4.06
C PRO A 130 -14.55 -21.92 -5.53
N GLU A 131 -14.70 -20.87 -6.33
CA GLU A 131 -14.26 -20.78 -7.75
C GLU A 131 -12.75 -20.51 -7.92
N MET A 132 -11.94 -21.12 -7.03
CA MET A 132 -10.48 -20.96 -6.91
C MET A 132 -9.66 -21.62 -8.03
N GLU A 133 -10.21 -21.85 -9.23
CA GLU A 133 -9.50 -22.59 -10.30
C GLU A 133 -8.44 -21.78 -11.07
N GLY A 134 -8.26 -20.48 -10.77
CA GLY A 134 -7.38 -19.60 -11.56
C GLY A 134 -6.44 -18.68 -10.77
N ILE A 135 -6.46 -18.70 -9.45
CA ILE A 135 -5.63 -17.78 -8.63
C ILE A 135 -4.34 -18.51 -8.23
N THR A 136 -3.23 -18.17 -8.89
CA THR A 136 -1.92 -18.73 -8.52
C THR A 136 -1.37 -18.07 -7.24
N PRO A 137 -0.57 -18.76 -6.42
CA PRO A 137 0.11 -18.16 -5.27
C PRO A 137 0.94 -16.92 -5.64
N GLY A 138 1.55 -16.92 -6.83
CA GLY A 138 2.30 -15.78 -7.36
C GLY A 138 1.42 -14.56 -7.60
N TYR A 139 0.22 -14.75 -8.15
CA TYR A 139 -0.76 -13.67 -8.35
C TYR A 139 -1.24 -13.07 -7.03
N VAL A 140 -1.50 -13.91 -6.00
CA VAL A 140 -1.86 -13.43 -4.66
C VAL A 140 -0.74 -12.61 -4.04
N MET A 141 0.51 -13.07 -4.19
CA MET A 141 1.68 -12.40 -3.62
C MET A 141 1.95 -11.06 -4.31
N GLN A 142 1.81 -11.01 -5.63
CA GLN A 142 1.94 -9.77 -6.42
C GLN A 142 0.85 -8.76 -6.03
N LEU A 143 -0.41 -9.18 -5.99
CA LEU A 143 -1.52 -8.34 -5.54
C LEU A 143 -1.30 -7.83 -4.11
N GLY A 144 -0.77 -8.67 -3.22
CA GLY A 144 -0.43 -8.28 -1.86
C GLY A 144 0.68 -7.22 -1.79
N LYS A 145 1.66 -7.30 -2.69
CA LYS A 145 2.78 -6.34 -2.77
C LYS A 145 2.33 -4.98 -3.31
N GLU A 146 1.65 -4.96 -4.45
CA GLU A 146 1.11 -3.74 -5.09
C GLU A 146 0.18 -3.00 -4.11
N TRP A 147 -0.68 -3.76 -3.41
CA TRP A 147 -1.56 -3.17 -2.40
C TRP A 147 -0.82 -2.67 -1.15
N PHE A 148 0.22 -3.36 -0.68
CA PHE A 148 1.01 -2.90 0.46
C PHE A 148 1.65 -1.55 0.15
N GLU A 149 2.21 -1.39 -1.05
CA GLU A 149 2.78 -0.12 -1.53
C GLU A 149 1.71 0.98 -1.60
N SER A 150 0.55 0.69 -2.20
CA SER A 150 -0.57 1.63 -2.31
C SER A 150 -1.16 2.04 -0.93
N MET A 151 -1.26 1.11 0.01
CA MET A 151 -1.70 1.37 1.38
C MET A 151 -0.70 2.25 2.13
N VAL A 152 0.61 2.01 1.97
CA VAL A 152 1.65 2.85 2.56
C VAL A 152 1.55 4.28 2.02
N ASP A 153 1.33 4.43 0.72
CA ASP A 153 1.18 5.73 0.06
C ASP A 153 -0.09 6.51 0.48
N ALA A 154 -1.16 5.80 0.84
CA ALA A 154 -2.45 6.39 1.18
C ALA A 154 -2.63 6.66 2.70
N THR A 155 -1.75 6.11 3.53
CA THR A 155 -1.85 6.21 4.99
C THR A 155 -0.90 7.29 5.50
N PRO A 156 -1.35 8.25 6.33
CA PRO A 156 -0.45 9.20 6.97
C PRO A 156 0.67 8.49 7.72
N GLU A 157 1.89 9.02 7.65
CA GLU A 157 3.08 8.41 8.26
C GLU A 157 2.85 8.06 9.74
N GLU A 158 2.21 8.96 10.48
CA GLU A 158 1.87 8.81 11.90
C GLU A 158 1.01 7.57 12.17
N GLU A 159 0.00 7.31 11.33
CA GLU A 159 -0.83 6.11 11.40
C GLU A 159 -0.04 4.87 10.98
N LEU A 160 0.83 5.00 9.97
CA LEU A 160 1.68 3.91 9.50
C LEU A 160 2.63 3.40 10.60
N PHE A 161 3.25 4.32 11.34
CA PHE A 161 4.13 4.03 12.48
C PHE A 161 3.39 3.49 13.70
N SER A 162 2.08 3.74 13.81
CA SER A 162 1.24 3.19 14.87
C SER A 162 0.86 1.72 14.64
N LEU A 163 1.04 1.19 13.42
CA LEU A 163 0.71 -0.20 13.09
C LEU A 163 1.63 -1.19 13.84
N PRO A 164 1.09 -2.13 14.64
CA PRO A 164 1.89 -3.02 15.49
C PRO A 164 2.96 -3.82 14.74
N LYS A 165 2.66 -4.28 13.53
CA LYS A 165 3.62 -5.05 12.69
C LYS A 165 4.77 -4.20 12.16
N LEU A 166 4.52 -2.93 11.81
CA LEU A 166 5.57 -2.01 11.33
C LEU A 166 6.42 -1.52 12.49
N LYS A 167 5.79 -1.20 13.62
CA LYS A 167 6.49 -0.86 14.87
C LYS A 167 7.46 -1.96 15.30
N HIS A 168 7.05 -3.23 15.27
CA HIS A 168 7.95 -4.35 15.59
C HIS A 168 9.12 -4.48 14.61
N ARG A 169 8.89 -4.30 13.30
CA ARG A 169 9.94 -4.39 12.28
C ARG A 169 10.99 -3.28 12.44
N LEU A 170 10.55 -2.04 12.66
CA LEU A 170 11.44 -0.89 12.90
C LEU A 170 12.26 -1.04 14.18
N ILE A 171 11.66 -1.58 15.25
CA ILE A 171 12.37 -1.87 16.50
C ILE A 171 13.46 -2.93 16.29
N GLN A 172 13.22 -3.94 15.44
CA GLN A 172 14.24 -4.93 15.10
C GLN A 172 15.37 -4.31 14.29
N GLU A 173 15.06 -3.61 13.21
CA GLU A 173 16.09 -2.97 12.37
C GLU A 173 16.95 -1.98 13.14
N HIS A 174 16.35 -1.20 14.05
CA HIS A 174 17.10 -0.29 14.92
C HIS A 174 18.00 -1.03 15.92
N ARG A 175 17.53 -2.15 16.51
CA ARG A 175 18.36 -2.96 17.41
C ARG A 175 19.53 -3.60 16.69
N ASP A 176 19.28 -4.12 15.50
CA ASP A 176 20.32 -4.78 14.70
C ASP A 176 21.37 -3.75 14.28
N GLY A 177 20.95 -2.56 13.82
CA GLY A 177 21.86 -1.46 13.48
C GLY A 177 22.68 -0.93 14.67
N GLU A 178 22.08 -0.86 15.87
CA GLU A 178 22.80 -0.46 17.08
C GLU A 178 23.83 -1.52 17.53
N GLN A 179 23.48 -2.81 17.43
CA GLN A 179 24.40 -3.91 17.73
C GLN A 179 25.57 -3.97 16.75
N ASP A 180 25.30 -3.84 15.45
CA ASP A 180 26.33 -3.82 14.42
C ASP A 180 27.25 -2.62 14.57
N GLY A 181 26.69 -1.42 14.80
CA GLY A 181 27.46 -0.21 15.05
C GLY A 181 28.37 -0.30 16.28
N LYS A 182 27.87 -0.91 17.38
CA LYS A 182 28.66 -1.14 18.59
C LYS A 182 29.80 -2.13 18.35
N ARG A 183 29.53 -3.23 17.65
CA ARG A 183 30.52 -4.27 17.34
C ARG A 183 31.62 -3.75 16.41
N ASP A 184 31.26 -2.97 15.40
CA ASP A 184 32.22 -2.31 14.50
C ASP A 184 33.06 -1.25 15.22
N GLY A 185 32.43 -0.46 16.10
CA GLY A 185 33.14 0.51 16.93
C GLY A 185 34.16 -0.15 17.86
N GLU A 186 33.79 -1.26 18.49
CA GLU A 186 34.70 -2.03 19.37
C GLU A 186 35.87 -2.62 18.58
N LYS A 187 35.60 -3.22 17.41
CA LYS A 187 36.64 -3.76 16.52
C LYS A 187 37.63 -2.68 16.08
N LYS A 188 37.14 -1.52 15.62
CA LYS A 188 37.99 -0.39 15.21
C LYS A 188 38.84 0.12 16.38
N GLY A 189 38.23 0.29 17.55
CA GLY A 189 38.94 0.72 18.75
C GLY A 189 40.04 -0.25 19.20
N LYS A 190 39.77 -1.57 19.17
CA LYS A 190 40.80 -2.59 19.48
C LYS A 190 41.92 -2.61 18.44
N ALA A 191 41.61 -2.48 17.16
CA ALA A 191 42.61 -2.44 16.09
C ALA A 191 43.51 -1.20 16.19
N GLU A 192 42.93 -0.02 16.43
CA GLU A 192 43.68 1.23 16.63
C GLU A 192 44.60 1.14 17.87
N MET A 193 44.07 0.65 18.99
CA MET A 193 44.84 0.47 20.21
C MET A 193 46.02 -0.50 20.01
N LEU A 194 45.76 -1.65 19.38
CA LEU A 194 46.80 -2.65 19.11
C LEU A 194 47.85 -2.11 18.13
N THR A 195 47.45 -1.33 17.14
CA THR A 195 48.38 -0.62 16.23
C THR A 195 49.35 0.25 17.01
N HIS A 196 48.85 1.07 17.93
CA HIS A 196 49.70 1.94 18.76
C HIS A 196 50.64 1.15 19.66
N LEU A 197 50.18 0.04 20.25
CA LEU A 197 51.04 -0.81 21.09
C LEU A 197 52.15 -1.47 20.26
N LEU A 198 51.83 -1.97 19.06
CA LEU A 198 52.81 -2.59 18.18
C LEU A 198 53.82 -1.56 17.65
N GLN A 199 53.37 -0.35 17.28
CA GLN A 199 54.25 0.75 16.90
C GLN A 199 55.22 1.14 18.02
N ARG A 200 54.72 1.19 19.26
CA ARG A 200 55.53 1.53 20.43
C ARG A 200 56.60 0.47 20.74
N ARG A 201 56.32 -0.81 20.48
CA ARG A 201 57.21 -1.93 20.80
C ARG A 201 58.19 -2.28 19.68
N PHE A 202 57.73 -2.22 18.43
CA PHE A 202 58.48 -2.70 17.26
C PHE A 202 58.87 -1.58 16.28
N GLY A 203 58.44 -0.34 16.51
CA GLY A 203 58.68 0.79 15.61
C GLY A 203 57.67 0.84 14.46
N ASP A 204 58.05 1.44 13.33
CA ASP A 204 57.14 1.58 12.19
C ASP A 204 56.64 0.22 11.69
N LEU A 205 55.31 0.11 11.54
CA LEU A 205 54.69 -1.12 11.11
C LEU A 205 54.75 -1.26 9.58
N PRO A 206 55.20 -2.42 9.08
CA PRO A 206 55.18 -2.69 7.65
C PRO A 206 53.73 -2.81 7.13
N THR A 207 53.53 -2.54 5.84
CA THR A 207 52.20 -2.48 5.20
C THR A 207 51.35 -3.73 5.46
N TRP A 208 51.97 -4.91 5.44
CA TRP A 208 51.27 -6.18 5.67
C TRP A 208 50.67 -6.29 7.10
N ALA A 209 51.32 -5.70 8.11
CA ALA A 209 50.83 -5.74 9.49
C ALA A 209 49.62 -4.79 9.66
N CYS A 210 49.68 -3.61 9.05
CA CYS A 210 48.56 -2.67 9.00
C CYS A 210 47.34 -3.30 8.29
N GLU A 211 47.55 -4.02 7.19
CA GLU A 211 46.47 -4.73 6.50
C GLU A 211 45.86 -5.84 7.36
N SER A 212 46.69 -6.63 8.06
CA SER A 212 46.20 -7.66 8.99
C SER A 212 45.34 -7.07 10.10
N LEU A 213 45.76 -5.95 10.71
CA LEU A 213 44.99 -5.27 11.77
C LEU A 213 43.65 -4.72 11.27
N SER A 214 43.61 -4.23 10.01
CA SER A 214 42.38 -3.72 9.41
C SER A 214 41.34 -4.80 9.11
N LYS A 215 41.80 -6.02 8.76
CA LYS A 215 40.95 -7.13 8.35
C LYS A 215 40.59 -8.08 9.49
N ALA A 216 41.40 -8.10 10.56
CA ALA A 216 41.23 -8.97 11.72
C ALA A 216 39.82 -8.89 12.33
N ASP A 217 39.29 -10.03 12.77
CA ASP A 217 38.09 -10.04 13.60
C ASP A 217 38.42 -9.74 15.08
N LEU A 218 37.39 -9.62 15.91
CA LEU A 218 37.56 -9.25 17.32
C LEU A 218 38.42 -10.28 18.08
N SER A 219 38.25 -11.57 17.76
CA SER A 219 38.98 -12.68 18.40
C SER A 219 40.47 -12.61 18.08
N SER A 220 40.83 -12.36 16.82
CA SER A 220 42.22 -12.22 16.40
C SER A 220 42.88 -11.02 17.07
N LEU A 221 42.18 -9.88 17.16
CA LEU A 221 42.71 -8.68 17.84
C LEU A 221 42.97 -8.91 19.33
N GLU A 222 42.08 -9.64 20.02
CA GLU A 222 42.26 -10.00 21.43
C GLU A 222 43.46 -10.93 21.62
N GLU A 223 43.59 -11.96 20.79
CA GLU A 223 44.69 -12.91 20.87
C GLU A 223 46.05 -12.24 20.62
N TRP A 224 46.14 -11.38 19.61
CA TRP A 224 47.35 -10.60 19.33
C TRP A 224 47.68 -9.61 20.45
N SER A 225 46.67 -9.05 21.12
CA SER A 225 46.86 -8.15 22.27
C SER A 225 47.47 -8.86 23.48
N LEU A 226 47.24 -10.17 23.65
CA LEU A 226 47.88 -10.97 24.69
C LEU A 226 49.32 -11.35 24.29
N ARG A 227 49.52 -11.71 23.03
CA ARG A 227 50.85 -12.12 22.53
C ARG A 227 51.86 -10.99 22.45
N ILE A 228 51.41 -9.75 22.41
CA ILE A 228 52.29 -8.58 22.37
C ILE A 228 53.21 -8.47 23.60
N PHE A 229 52.94 -9.16 24.70
CA PHE A 229 53.81 -9.11 25.87
C PHE A 229 55.02 -10.05 25.75
N ASP A 230 54.86 -11.20 25.08
CA ASP A 230 55.86 -12.27 25.05
C ASP A 230 56.57 -12.41 23.70
N ALA A 231 55.91 -12.04 22.60
CA ALA A 231 56.43 -12.20 21.24
C ALA A 231 57.73 -11.40 21.03
N ARG A 232 58.70 -11.92 20.27
CA ARG A 232 59.97 -11.22 19.98
C ARG A 232 59.97 -10.50 18.64
N SER A 233 58.95 -10.72 17.81
CA SER A 233 58.77 -10.08 16.51
C SER A 233 57.29 -9.91 16.16
N LEU A 234 57.01 -9.09 15.14
CA LEU A 234 55.65 -8.96 14.58
C LEU A 234 55.13 -10.30 14.07
N ASP A 235 55.96 -11.11 13.40
CA ASP A 235 55.57 -12.45 12.94
C ASP A 235 55.05 -13.34 14.07
N GLU A 236 55.67 -13.28 15.26
CA GLU A 236 55.22 -14.06 16.41
C GLU A 236 53.89 -13.56 16.99
N VAL A 237 53.60 -12.26 16.91
CA VAL A 237 52.30 -11.70 17.30
C VAL A 237 51.20 -12.22 16.36
N PHE A 238 51.43 -12.13 15.05
CA PHE A 238 50.45 -12.42 14.00
C PHE A 238 50.34 -13.89 13.57
N ARG A 239 51.12 -14.82 14.16
CA ARG A 239 50.98 -16.26 13.87
C ARG A 239 49.53 -16.71 14.07
N ALA A 240 48.99 -17.56 13.21
CA ALA A 240 47.68 -18.15 13.49
C ALA A 240 47.80 -19.06 14.73
N GLY A 241 46.91 -18.91 15.72
CA GLY A 241 46.74 -19.95 16.73
C GLY A 241 46.29 -21.22 16.03
N HIS A 242 47.18 -22.21 15.95
CA HIS A 242 46.79 -23.56 15.58
C HIS A 242 46.41 -24.26 16.87
N ASP A 243 45.11 -24.39 17.12
CA ASP A 243 44.49 -25.42 17.94
C ASP A 243 43.14 -25.81 17.30
#